data_AF-A0A3G8JKX2-F1
#
_entry.id   AF-A0A3G8JKX2-F1
#
_cell.length_a   1.000
_cell.length_b   1.000
_cell.length_c   1.000
_cell.angle_alpha   90.00
_cell.angle_beta   90.00
_cell.angle_gamma   90.00
#
_symmetry.space_group_name_H-M   'P 1'
#
loop_
_entity.id
_entity.type
_entity.pdbx_description
1 polymer ?
#
loop_
_entity_poly.entity_id
_entity_poly.type
_entity_poly.pdbx_seq_one_letter_code
_entity_poly.pdbx_strand_id
1 'polypeptide(L)'
;MTKATAFLRDPQSTRWIALLVLVYFAAEWVVSASWRGNYTYRDVTVGPLGVPFCGPQGTWPCSATSPVMTIALVVTGIAIVLVATSWLLQHRLSIPHGSMLAISGLALAVTGIVSVKTDYPVHSAALHVFVVFGALGSVLVAVSSTTGLGAVPRLVLGVGGITATIGYFCYAPGLTDWMGAGGAERLMIYPVLIAILVAGVMPPPGTAESGRSDGRHRWADPEVTPMPHRAADDRAATPVPADGV
;
A
#
# COMPACT_ATOMS: atom_id res chain seq x y z
N MET A 1 -0.62 -3.07 -26.19
CA MET A 1 -0.48 -2.58 -24.79
C MET A 1 -0.91 -1.12 -24.75
N THR A 2 -1.86 -0.76 -23.89
CA THR A 2 -2.34 0.63 -23.77
C THR A 2 -1.39 1.43 -22.87
N LYS A 3 -1.32 2.76 -23.05
CA LYS A 3 -0.48 3.64 -22.20
C LYS A 3 -0.77 3.46 -20.70
N ALA A 4 -2.02 3.16 -20.35
CA ALA A 4 -2.46 2.90 -18.98
C ALA A 4 -1.78 1.65 -18.36
N THR A 5 -1.65 0.54 -19.11
CA THR A 5 -0.99 -0.66 -18.58
C THR A 5 0.50 -0.44 -18.37
N ALA A 6 1.15 0.37 -19.21
CA ALA A 6 2.56 0.73 -19.04
C ALA A 6 2.75 1.58 -17.76
N PHE A 7 1.86 2.55 -17.53
CA PHE A 7 1.89 3.39 -16.33
C PHE A 7 1.77 2.58 -15.03
N LEU A 8 0.84 1.61 -14.97
CA LEU A 8 0.65 0.77 -13.78
C LEU A 8 1.79 -0.24 -13.56
N ARG A 9 2.59 -0.53 -14.59
CA ARG A 9 3.73 -1.44 -14.46
C ARG A 9 4.97 -0.75 -13.89
N ASP A 10 5.01 0.58 -13.92
CA ASP A 10 6.11 1.37 -13.36
C ASP A 10 6.02 1.41 -11.81
N PRO A 11 7.05 0.92 -11.08
CA PRO A 11 7.11 1.00 -9.63
C PRO A 11 7.01 2.42 -9.07
N GLN A 12 7.47 3.44 -9.81
CA GLN A 12 7.38 4.82 -9.36
C GLN A 12 5.92 5.31 -9.32
N SER A 13 5.12 4.94 -10.32
CA SER A 13 3.67 5.20 -10.33
C SER A 13 2.98 4.56 -9.13
N THR A 14 3.31 3.31 -8.77
CA THR A 14 2.75 2.65 -7.58
C THR A 14 2.98 3.47 -6.31
N ARG A 15 4.19 4.02 -6.14
CA ARG A 15 4.52 4.86 -4.97
C ARG A 15 3.69 6.13 -4.93
N TRP A 16 3.57 6.84 -6.05
CA TRP A 16 2.76 8.05 -6.13
C TRP A 16 1.28 7.78 -5.85
N ILE A 17 0.75 6.67 -6.38
CA ILE A 17 -0.64 6.26 -6.12
C ILE A 17 -0.82 5.90 -4.64
N ALA A 18 0.13 5.18 -4.03
CA ALA A 18 0.07 4.85 -2.61
C ALA A 18 0.00 6.09 -1.71
N LEU A 19 0.71 7.17 -2.06
CA LEU A 19 0.64 8.43 -1.33
C LEU A 19 -0.77 9.07 -1.34
N LEU A 20 -1.62 8.76 -2.32
CA LEU A 20 -3.01 9.25 -2.34
C LEU A 20 -3.83 8.74 -1.15
N VAL A 21 -3.41 7.66 -0.48
CA VAL A 21 -4.03 7.19 0.77
C VAL A 21 -3.94 8.25 1.89
N LEU A 22 -2.94 9.14 1.85
CA LEU A 22 -2.83 10.25 2.80
C LEU A 22 -4.01 11.23 2.72
N VAL A 23 -4.73 11.28 1.59
CA VAL A 23 -5.93 12.12 1.43
C VAL A 23 -7.01 11.73 2.44
N TYR A 24 -7.17 10.45 2.75
CA TYR A 24 -8.09 9.98 3.79
C TYR A 24 -7.79 10.64 5.15
N PHE A 25 -6.55 10.57 5.61
CA PHE A 25 -6.15 11.10 6.92
C PHE A 25 -6.24 12.62 6.96
N ALA A 26 -5.85 13.29 5.87
CA ALA A 26 -5.98 14.75 5.75
C ALA A 26 -7.45 15.18 5.79
N ALA A 27 -8.32 14.50 5.03
CA ALA A 27 -9.75 14.79 5.02
C ALA A 27 -10.40 14.53 6.38
N GLU A 28 -10.09 13.41 7.03
CA GLU A 28 -10.59 13.12 8.37
C GLU A 28 -10.17 14.20 9.37
N TRP A 29 -8.91 14.63 9.34
CA TRP A 29 -8.40 15.69 10.21
C TRP A 29 -9.09 17.05 9.95
N VAL A 30 -9.32 17.41 8.68
CA VAL A 30 -10.03 18.65 8.31
C VAL A 30 -11.50 18.59 8.74
N VAL A 31 -12.18 17.46 8.50
CA VAL A 31 -13.60 17.28 8.82
C VAL A 31 -13.80 17.20 10.33
N SER A 32 -12.89 16.55 11.07
CA SER A 32 -12.92 16.53 12.53
C SER A 32 -12.71 17.91 13.14
N ALA A 33 -11.77 18.71 12.59
CA ALA A 33 -11.53 20.08 13.04
C ALA A 33 -12.71 21.03 12.77
N SER A 34 -13.51 20.76 11.74
CA SER A 34 -14.71 21.54 11.40
C SER A 34 -15.99 21.03 12.06
N TRP A 35 -15.90 20.00 12.90
CA TRP A 35 -17.06 19.38 13.53
C TRP A 35 -17.71 20.33 14.55
N ARG A 36 -19.03 20.44 14.49
CA ARG A 36 -19.82 21.23 15.44
C ARG A 36 -20.42 20.32 16.51
N GLY A 37 -20.05 20.56 17.76
CA GLY A 37 -20.48 19.76 18.92
C GLY A 37 -19.31 19.05 19.59
N ASN A 38 -19.60 18.05 20.43
CA ASN A 38 -18.58 17.25 21.12
C ASN A 38 -18.05 16.16 20.19
N TYR A 39 -17.04 16.47 19.39
CA TYR A 39 -16.30 15.47 18.62
C TYR A 39 -15.24 14.82 19.51
N THR A 40 -15.25 13.48 19.55
CA THR A 40 -14.14 12.69 20.10
C THR A 40 -13.80 11.58 19.13
N TYR A 41 -12.50 11.32 18.93
CA TYR A 41 -12.03 10.18 18.14
C TYR A 41 -12.47 8.82 18.73
N ARG A 42 -12.78 8.82 20.02
CA ARG A 42 -13.27 7.66 20.77
C ARG A 42 -14.70 7.32 20.38
N ASP A 43 -15.60 8.29 20.38
CA ASP A 43 -17.05 8.03 20.32
C ASP A 43 -17.64 8.24 18.93
N VAL A 44 -17.09 9.17 18.15
CA VAL A 44 -17.62 9.50 16.82
C VAL A 44 -16.99 8.60 15.75
N THR A 45 -17.82 7.78 15.14
CA THR A 45 -17.45 6.92 13.99
C THR A 45 -17.09 7.73 12.75
N VAL A 46 -16.36 7.11 11.83
CA VAL A 46 -15.91 7.69 10.56
C VAL A 46 -17.09 7.91 9.61
N GLY A 47 -18.06 6.99 9.57
CA GLY A 47 -19.26 7.11 8.72
C GLY A 47 -19.98 8.47 8.85
N PRO A 48 -20.30 8.94 10.06
CA PRO A 48 -20.90 10.26 10.30
C PRO A 48 -20.10 11.48 9.82
N LEU A 49 -18.78 11.36 9.59
CA LEU A 49 -17.99 12.47 9.02
C LEU A 49 -18.41 12.79 7.57
N GLY A 50 -19.02 11.83 6.86
CA GLY A 50 -19.52 12.03 5.50
C GLY A 50 -20.88 12.71 5.40
N VAL A 51 -21.59 12.96 6.51
CA VAL A 51 -22.94 13.55 6.48
C VAL A 51 -22.98 15.00 6.95
N PRO A 52 -23.77 15.88 6.27
CA PRO A 52 -23.84 17.29 6.64
C PRO A 52 -24.63 17.54 7.93
N PHE A 53 -25.57 16.63 8.27
CA PHE A 53 -26.41 16.72 9.44
C PHE A 53 -26.34 15.44 10.27
N CYS A 54 -26.33 15.55 11.59
CA CYS A 54 -26.32 14.44 12.55
C CYS A 54 -27.25 14.71 13.75
N GLY A 55 -27.10 13.92 14.82
CA GLY A 55 -27.96 13.94 16.00
C GLY A 55 -29.17 12.98 15.89
N PRO A 56 -29.95 12.82 16.98
CA PRO A 56 -31.04 11.82 17.04
C PRO A 56 -32.11 11.99 15.96
N GLN A 57 -32.29 13.21 15.48
CA GLN A 57 -33.26 13.60 14.46
C GLN A 57 -32.61 13.86 13.09
N GLY A 58 -31.27 13.80 12.98
CA GLY A 58 -30.54 14.05 11.74
C GLY A 58 -30.64 15.49 11.21
N THR A 59 -30.92 16.46 12.09
CA THR A 59 -31.14 17.88 11.74
C THR A 59 -30.03 18.80 12.23
N TRP A 60 -29.13 18.34 13.09
CA TRP A 60 -28.09 19.20 13.66
C TRP A 60 -26.94 19.34 12.66
N PRO A 61 -26.46 20.56 12.36
CA PRO A 61 -25.37 20.75 11.41
C PRO A 61 -24.06 20.23 12.01
N CYS A 62 -23.49 19.16 11.46
CA CYS A 62 -22.36 18.48 12.10
C CYS A 62 -21.02 18.83 11.44
N SER A 63 -20.95 18.82 10.12
CA SER A 63 -19.81 19.42 9.42
C SER A 63 -20.24 20.00 8.07
N ALA A 64 -19.84 21.24 7.80
CA ALA A 64 -20.02 21.86 6.49
C ALA A 64 -19.08 21.23 5.43
N THR A 65 -18.02 20.55 5.84
CA THR A 65 -17.02 19.95 4.95
C THR A 65 -17.25 18.44 4.76
N SER A 66 -18.45 17.92 5.06
CA SER A 66 -18.77 16.49 4.87
C SER A 66 -18.49 15.96 3.45
N PRO A 67 -18.65 16.74 2.35
CA PRO A 67 -18.29 16.27 1.01
C PRO A 67 -16.80 15.95 0.86
N VAL A 68 -15.92 16.59 1.63
CA VAL A 68 -14.47 16.35 1.59
C VAL A 68 -14.16 14.92 2.01
N MET A 69 -14.83 14.41 3.05
CA MET A 69 -14.64 13.04 3.52
C MET A 69 -15.14 12.01 2.51
N THR A 70 -16.32 12.23 1.92
CA THR A 70 -16.86 11.39 0.84
C THR A 70 -15.89 11.30 -0.34
N ILE A 71 -15.38 12.44 -0.82
CA ILE A 71 -14.42 12.48 -1.92
C ILE A 71 -13.14 11.73 -1.53
N ALA A 72 -12.65 11.94 -0.31
CA ALA A 72 -11.44 11.28 0.18
C ALA A 72 -11.59 9.74 0.26
N LEU A 73 -12.74 9.24 0.70
CA LEU A 73 -13.05 7.80 0.70
C LEU A 73 -13.01 7.23 -0.73
N VAL A 74 -13.64 7.90 -1.69
CA VAL A 74 -13.63 7.49 -3.11
C VAL A 74 -12.22 7.48 -3.67
N VAL A 75 -11.47 8.57 -3.51
CA VAL A 75 -10.09 8.71 -4.01
C VAL A 75 -9.18 7.65 -3.38
N THR A 76 -9.29 7.41 -2.08
CA THR A 76 -8.49 6.42 -1.36
C THR A 76 -8.84 4.99 -1.80
N GLY A 77 -10.13 4.68 -1.94
CA GLY A 77 -10.56 3.38 -2.45
C GLY A 77 -10.03 3.09 -3.86
N ILE A 78 -10.12 4.06 -4.76
CA ILE A 78 -9.54 3.96 -6.11
C ILE A 78 -8.01 3.79 -6.04
N ALA A 79 -7.32 4.54 -5.19
CA ALA A 79 -5.88 4.40 -5.02
C ALA A 79 -5.47 2.98 -4.59
N ILE A 80 -6.21 2.37 -3.65
CA ILE A 80 -5.99 0.99 -3.21
C ILE A 80 -6.19 0.00 -4.37
N VAL A 81 -7.27 0.15 -5.16
CA VAL A 81 -7.52 -0.69 -6.35
C VAL A 81 -6.35 -0.60 -7.33
N LEU A 82 -5.85 0.60 -7.59
CA LEU A 82 -4.75 0.84 -8.51
C LEU A 82 -3.42 0.28 -7.98
N VAL A 83 -3.13 0.41 -6.68
CA VAL A 83 -1.95 -0.19 -6.04
C VAL A 83 -2.00 -1.72 -6.14
N ALA A 84 -3.14 -2.32 -5.79
CA ALA A 84 -3.32 -3.77 -5.86
C ALA A 84 -3.17 -4.29 -7.30
N THR A 85 -3.80 -3.60 -8.26
CA THR A 85 -3.70 -3.93 -9.69
C THR A 85 -2.27 -3.76 -10.21
N SER A 86 -1.58 -2.70 -9.80
CA SER A 86 -0.19 -2.45 -10.14
C SER A 86 0.72 -3.58 -9.64
N TRP A 87 0.54 -4.03 -8.40
CA TRP A 87 1.28 -5.18 -7.85
C TRP A 87 0.99 -6.50 -8.57
N LEU A 88 -0.26 -6.72 -9.00
CA LEU A 88 -0.62 -7.88 -9.83
C LEU A 88 0.06 -7.84 -11.21
N LEU A 89 0.05 -6.69 -11.88
CA LEU A 89 0.68 -6.50 -13.20
C LEU A 89 2.22 -6.58 -13.16
N GLN A 90 2.80 -6.26 -12.00
CA GLN A 90 4.23 -6.43 -11.72
C GLN A 90 4.57 -7.85 -11.23
N HIS A 91 3.60 -8.77 -11.16
CA HIS A 91 3.75 -10.14 -10.65
C HIS A 91 4.34 -10.21 -9.23
N ARG A 92 4.07 -9.20 -8.39
CA ARG A 92 4.52 -9.19 -6.98
C ARG A 92 3.52 -9.83 -6.03
N LEU A 93 2.27 -9.90 -6.45
CA LEU A 93 1.20 -10.57 -5.74
C LEU A 93 0.62 -11.67 -6.61
N SER A 94 0.20 -12.76 -5.97
CA SER A 94 -0.68 -13.72 -6.64
C SER A 94 -2.09 -13.14 -6.76
N ILE A 95 -2.81 -13.61 -7.78
CA ILE A 95 -4.17 -13.18 -8.11
C ILE A 95 -5.13 -13.15 -6.90
N PRO A 96 -5.23 -14.18 -6.04
CA PRO A 96 -6.21 -14.16 -4.95
C PRO A 96 -5.94 -13.05 -3.92
N HIS A 97 -4.67 -12.78 -3.58
CA HIS A 97 -4.35 -11.74 -2.60
C HIS A 97 -4.57 -10.34 -3.17
N GLY A 98 -4.14 -10.12 -4.42
CA GLY A 98 -4.33 -8.85 -5.09
C GLY A 98 -5.80 -8.55 -5.38
N SER A 99 -6.61 -9.56 -5.73
CA SER A 99 -8.05 -9.37 -5.95
C SER A 99 -8.78 -9.05 -4.65
N MET A 100 -8.41 -9.66 -3.52
CA MET A 100 -8.97 -9.28 -2.21
C MET A 100 -8.70 -7.82 -1.87
N LEU A 101 -7.45 -7.35 -2.04
CA LEU A 101 -7.12 -5.95 -1.81
C LEU A 101 -7.84 -5.00 -2.78
N ALA A 102 -8.00 -5.39 -4.05
CA ALA A 102 -8.76 -4.61 -5.01
C ALA A 102 -10.25 -4.53 -4.65
N ILE A 103 -10.88 -5.64 -4.25
CA ILE A 103 -12.27 -5.67 -3.78
C ILE A 103 -12.42 -4.80 -2.53
N SER A 104 -11.47 -4.86 -1.61
CA SER A 104 -11.43 -4.00 -0.42
C SER A 104 -11.41 -2.52 -0.81
N GLY A 105 -10.48 -2.10 -1.68
CA GLY A 105 -10.42 -0.72 -2.17
C GLY A 105 -11.71 -0.25 -2.87
N LEU A 106 -12.32 -1.12 -3.68
CA LEU A 106 -13.60 -0.83 -4.32
C LEU A 106 -14.71 -0.63 -3.28
N ALA A 107 -14.77 -1.47 -2.25
CA ALA A 107 -15.74 -1.35 -1.18
C ALA A 107 -15.56 -0.03 -0.39
N LEU A 108 -14.32 0.41 -0.14
CA LEU A 108 -14.05 1.73 0.45
C LEU A 108 -14.51 2.88 -0.45
N ALA A 109 -14.37 2.76 -1.77
CA ALA A 109 -14.90 3.77 -2.67
C ALA A 109 -16.43 3.84 -2.61
N VAL A 110 -17.10 2.67 -2.49
CA VAL A 110 -18.56 2.59 -2.33
C VAL A 110 -19.02 3.25 -1.03
N THR A 111 -18.29 3.14 0.10
CA THR A 111 -18.68 3.84 1.35
C THR A 111 -18.63 5.37 1.22
N GLY A 112 -17.79 5.90 0.32
CA GLY A 112 -17.81 7.31 -0.03
C GLY A 112 -19.06 7.71 -0.82
N ILE A 113 -19.45 6.89 -1.81
CA ILE A 113 -20.62 7.16 -2.68
C ILE A 113 -21.93 7.00 -1.93
N VAL A 114 -22.08 5.90 -1.18
CA VAL A 114 -23.29 5.57 -0.41
C VAL A 114 -23.09 6.04 1.02
N SER A 115 -23.67 7.19 1.36
CA SER A 115 -23.57 7.72 2.72
C SER A 115 -24.47 6.97 3.71
N VAL A 116 -24.10 7.03 5.00
CA VAL A 116 -24.89 6.55 6.14
C VAL A 116 -26.34 7.06 6.10
N LYS A 117 -26.56 8.29 5.61
CA LYS A 117 -27.88 8.92 5.51
C LYS A 117 -28.71 8.40 4.33
N THR A 118 -28.05 7.95 3.25
CA THR A 118 -28.72 7.48 2.03
C THR A 118 -29.19 6.04 2.21
N ASP A 119 -28.28 5.15 2.59
CA ASP A 119 -28.56 3.72 2.77
C ASP A 119 -27.55 3.14 3.77
N TYR A 120 -27.98 3.05 5.04
CA TYR A 120 -27.14 2.54 6.12
C TYR A 120 -26.73 1.07 5.93
N PRO A 121 -27.64 0.13 5.58
CA PRO A 121 -27.27 -1.26 5.29
C PRO A 121 -26.17 -1.38 4.23
N VAL A 122 -26.28 -0.66 3.10
CA VAL A 122 -25.29 -0.74 2.02
C VAL A 122 -23.97 -0.11 2.43
N HIS A 123 -23.99 1.05 3.10
CA HIS A 123 -22.78 1.70 3.61
C HIS A 123 -22.02 0.77 4.59
N SER A 124 -22.75 0.20 5.56
CA SER A 124 -22.18 -0.69 6.57
C SER A 124 -21.63 -1.98 5.93
N ALA A 125 -22.37 -2.58 5.00
CA ALA A 125 -21.90 -3.77 4.27
C ALA A 125 -20.60 -3.47 3.50
N ALA A 126 -20.53 -2.34 2.78
CA ALA A 126 -19.33 -1.94 2.07
C ALA A 126 -18.13 -1.69 3.01
N LEU A 127 -18.36 -1.09 4.18
CA LEU A 127 -17.32 -0.92 5.20
C LEU A 127 -16.80 -2.28 5.72
N HIS A 128 -17.71 -3.22 6.03
CA HIS A 128 -17.32 -4.56 6.46
C HIS A 128 -16.55 -5.31 5.37
N VAL A 129 -16.95 -5.20 4.10
CA VAL A 129 -16.20 -5.77 2.97
C VAL A 129 -14.81 -5.16 2.88
N PHE A 130 -14.67 -3.84 2.98
CA PHE A 130 -13.36 -3.17 2.99
C PHE A 130 -12.45 -3.75 4.08
N VAL A 131 -12.93 -3.81 5.32
CA VAL A 131 -12.14 -4.25 6.47
C VAL A 131 -11.79 -5.73 6.38
N VAL A 132 -12.76 -6.61 6.11
CA VAL A 132 -12.54 -8.07 6.07
C VAL A 132 -11.58 -8.43 4.93
N PHE A 133 -11.83 -7.95 3.72
CA PHE A 133 -10.98 -8.26 2.58
C PHE A 133 -9.62 -7.55 2.66
N GLY A 134 -9.57 -6.34 3.22
CA GLY A 134 -8.34 -5.58 3.42
C GLY A 134 -7.43 -6.24 4.45
N ALA A 135 -7.98 -6.65 5.59
CA ALA A 135 -7.26 -7.34 6.65
C ALA A 135 -6.79 -8.73 6.20
N LEU A 136 -7.70 -9.58 5.69
CA LEU A 136 -7.36 -10.91 5.19
C LEU A 136 -6.38 -10.86 4.03
N GLY A 137 -6.61 -9.96 3.06
CA GLY A 137 -5.69 -9.74 1.94
C GLY A 137 -4.29 -9.39 2.43
N SER A 138 -4.17 -8.46 3.38
CA SER A 138 -2.88 -8.05 3.94
C SER A 138 -2.16 -9.17 4.69
N VAL A 139 -2.88 -9.95 5.52
CA VAL A 139 -2.32 -11.11 6.23
C VAL A 139 -1.86 -12.18 5.24
N LEU A 140 -2.66 -12.49 4.22
CA LEU A 140 -2.32 -13.49 3.22
C LEU A 140 -1.09 -13.07 2.40
N VAL A 141 -0.97 -11.79 2.04
CA VAL A 141 0.27 -11.27 1.42
C VAL A 141 1.48 -11.49 2.33
N ALA A 142 1.33 -11.27 3.64
CA ALA A 142 2.44 -11.43 4.59
C ALA A 142 2.94 -12.87 4.69
N VAL A 143 2.01 -13.84 4.78
CA VAL A 143 2.36 -15.27 4.99
C VAL A 143 2.62 -16.03 3.70
N SER A 144 2.17 -15.53 2.55
CA SER A 144 2.30 -16.25 1.29
C SER A 144 3.76 -16.42 0.85
N SER A 145 4.14 -17.62 0.42
CA SER A 145 5.46 -17.87 -0.18
C SER A 145 5.55 -17.39 -1.64
N THR A 146 4.42 -17.08 -2.27
CA THR A 146 4.34 -16.72 -3.70
C THR A 146 4.38 -15.21 -3.96
N THR A 147 4.47 -14.38 -2.90
CA THR A 147 4.65 -12.94 -3.08
C THR A 147 6.10 -12.58 -3.39
N GLY A 148 6.30 -11.71 -4.38
CA GLY A 148 7.58 -11.10 -4.72
C GLY A 148 7.91 -9.83 -3.92
N LEU A 149 7.16 -9.53 -2.85
CA LEU A 149 7.44 -8.42 -1.96
C LEU A 149 8.58 -8.75 -0.97
N GLY A 150 9.39 -7.75 -0.63
CA GLY A 150 10.45 -7.90 0.37
C GLY A 150 9.90 -8.19 1.78
N ALA A 151 10.79 -8.61 2.70
CA ALA A 151 10.39 -8.99 4.06
C ALA A 151 9.72 -7.85 4.84
N VAL A 152 10.22 -6.61 4.70
CA VAL A 152 9.69 -5.44 5.42
C VAL A 152 8.24 -5.09 5.01
N PRO A 153 7.90 -4.89 3.73
CA PRO A 153 6.51 -4.60 3.34
C PRO A 153 5.56 -5.75 3.69
N ARG A 154 6.02 -7.01 3.63
CA ARG A 154 5.25 -8.17 4.09
C ARG A 154 4.95 -8.11 5.59
N LEU A 155 5.96 -7.81 6.41
CA LEU A 155 5.79 -7.65 7.85
C LEU A 155 4.78 -6.54 8.17
N VAL A 156 4.90 -5.40 7.50
CA VAL A 156 3.98 -4.26 7.67
C VAL A 156 2.55 -4.62 7.31
N LEU A 157 2.33 -5.29 6.17
CA LEU A 157 1.01 -5.80 5.76
C LEU A 157 0.47 -6.85 6.75
N GLY A 158 1.32 -7.74 7.25
CA GLY A 158 0.94 -8.74 8.23
C GLY A 158 0.48 -8.13 9.54
N VAL A 159 1.30 -7.25 10.13
CA VAL A 159 0.97 -6.54 11.38
C VAL A 159 -0.29 -5.70 11.17
N GLY A 160 -0.37 -4.93 10.09
CA GLY A 160 -1.55 -4.12 9.78
C GLY A 160 -2.82 -4.95 9.64
N GLY A 161 -2.77 -6.08 8.93
CA GLY A 161 -3.91 -6.98 8.77
C GLY A 161 -4.35 -7.65 10.08
N ILE A 162 -3.40 -8.06 10.93
CA ILE A 162 -3.71 -8.62 12.26
C ILE A 162 -4.35 -7.56 13.15
N THR A 163 -3.77 -6.36 13.23
CA THR A 163 -4.33 -5.25 14.03
C THR A 163 -5.73 -4.88 13.55
N ALA A 164 -5.95 -4.82 12.23
CA ALA A 164 -7.27 -4.55 11.66
C ALA A 164 -8.30 -5.64 12.00
N THR A 165 -7.87 -6.91 12.00
CA THR A 165 -8.72 -8.04 12.40
C THR A 165 -9.12 -7.95 13.87
N ILE A 166 -8.18 -7.59 14.75
CA ILE A 166 -8.48 -7.32 16.17
C ILE A 166 -9.49 -6.19 16.29
N GLY A 167 -9.27 -5.08 15.57
CA GLY A 167 -10.22 -3.96 15.53
C GLY A 167 -11.61 -4.37 15.08
N TYR A 168 -11.72 -5.22 14.06
CA TYR A 168 -12.99 -5.75 13.57
C TYR A 168 -13.71 -6.58 14.64
N PHE A 169 -13.01 -7.46 15.35
CA PHE A 169 -13.59 -8.24 16.45
C PHE A 169 -13.93 -7.41 17.68
N CYS A 170 -13.31 -6.24 17.87
CA CYS A 170 -13.77 -5.28 18.88
C CYS A 170 -15.03 -4.55 18.41
N TYR A 171 -15.08 -4.13 17.14
CA TYR A 171 -16.16 -3.32 16.58
C TYR A 171 -17.45 -4.11 16.35
N ALA A 172 -17.39 -5.27 15.68
CA ALA A 172 -18.56 -6.04 15.24
C ALA A 172 -19.50 -6.49 16.39
N PRO A 173 -19.02 -7.05 17.51
CA PRO A 173 -19.87 -7.37 18.66
C PRO A 173 -20.18 -6.16 19.56
N GLY A 174 -19.62 -4.97 19.27
CA GLY A 174 -19.81 -3.79 20.10
C GLY A 174 -18.95 -3.75 21.37
N LEU A 175 -17.83 -4.48 21.42
CA LEU A 175 -16.84 -4.46 22.51
C LEU A 175 -16.05 -3.15 22.51
N THR A 176 -16.75 -2.05 22.77
CA THR A 176 -16.29 -0.68 22.58
C THR A 176 -16.02 0.06 23.90
N ASP A 177 -16.07 -0.63 25.04
CA ASP A 177 -15.94 -0.01 26.37
C ASP A 177 -14.61 0.75 26.57
N TRP A 178 -13.54 0.30 25.94
CA TRP A 178 -12.20 0.88 26.12
C TRP A 178 -11.88 1.98 25.11
N MET A 179 -12.26 1.79 23.84
CA MET A 179 -11.88 2.67 22.71
C MET A 179 -13.05 3.49 22.15
N GLY A 180 -14.27 3.22 22.59
CA GLY A 180 -15.51 3.71 21.98
C GLY A 180 -15.73 3.15 20.57
N ALA A 181 -16.92 3.40 20.01
CA ALA A 181 -17.27 2.93 18.68
C ALA A 181 -16.37 3.53 17.59
N GLY A 182 -16.06 4.82 17.71
CA GLY A 182 -15.17 5.53 16.79
C GLY A 182 -13.71 5.06 16.87
N GLY A 183 -13.22 4.74 18.06
CA GLY A 183 -11.86 4.22 18.21
C GLY A 183 -11.73 2.79 17.65
N ALA A 184 -12.72 1.94 17.89
CA ALA A 184 -12.75 0.57 17.36
C ALA A 184 -12.84 0.56 15.82
N GLU A 185 -13.65 1.45 15.22
CA GLU A 185 -13.73 1.58 13.76
C GLU A 185 -12.39 2.04 13.16
N ARG A 186 -11.70 3.01 13.78
CA ARG A 186 -10.37 3.44 13.32
C ARG A 186 -9.32 2.36 13.48
N LEU A 187 -9.40 1.57 14.56
CA LEU A 187 -8.51 0.43 14.77
C LEU A 187 -8.66 -0.62 13.67
N MET A 188 -9.84 -0.76 13.06
CA MET A 188 -10.02 -1.67 11.92
C MET A 188 -9.65 -1.05 10.56
N ILE A 189 -9.79 0.27 10.39
CA ILE A 189 -9.49 0.96 9.11
C ILE A 189 -8.01 1.34 8.99
N TYR A 190 -7.46 2.05 9.98
CA TYR A 190 -6.14 2.69 9.89
C TYR A 190 -5.01 1.71 9.62
N PRO A 191 -4.93 0.53 10.28
CA PRO A 191 -3.82 -0.39 10.04
C PRO A 191 -3.76 -0.89 8.60
N VAL A 192 -4.92 -1.10 7.96
CA VAL A 192 -4.98 -1.50 6.54
C VAL A 192 -4.45 -0.37 5.65
N LEU A 193 -4.94 0.86 5.86
CA LEU A 193 -4.53 2.03 5.07
C LEU A 193 -3.04 2.32 5.23
N ILE A 194 -2.54 2.34 6.48
CA ILE A 194 -1.12 2.57 6.78
C ILE A 194 -0.28 1.45 6.17
N ALA A 195 -0.71 0.20 6.26
CA ALA A 195 0.07 -0.90 5.73
C ALA A 195 0.19 -0.86 4.20
N ILE A 196 -0.90 -0.55 3.49
CA ILE A 196 -0.88 -0.38 2.03
C ILE A 196 -0.03 0.83 1.63
N LEU A 197 -0.18 1.97 2.34
CA LEU A 197 0.63 3.17 2.12
C LEU A 197 2.12 2.84 2.26
N VAL A 198 2.52 2.29 3.40
CA VAL A 198 3.93 2.01 3.72
C VAL A 198 4.51 0.95 2.77
N ALA A 199 3.79 -0.14 2.51
CA ALA A 199 4.23 -1.16 1.57
C ALA A 199 4.31 -0.64 0.12
N GLY A 200 3.42 0.28 -0.26
CA GLY A 200 3.36 0.89 -1.59
C GLY A 200 4.50 1.89 -1.85
N VAL A 201 4.94 2.63 -0.83
CA VAL A 201 6.06 3.59 -0.97
C VAL A 201 7.43 2.92 -0.88
N MET A 202 7.52 1.73 -0.30
CA MET A 202 8.79 1.01 -0.14
C MET A 202 9.42 0.63 -1.49
N PRO A 203 10.75 0.79 -1.63
CA PRO A 203 11.43 0.41 -2.85
C PRO A 203 11.51 -1.12 -3.03
N PRO A 204 11.60 -1.61 -4.28
CA PRO A 204 11.87 -3.02 -4.52
C PRO A 204 13.21 -3.44 -3.91
N PRO A 205 13.31 -4.68 -3.42
CA PRO A 205 14.59 -5.25 -3.01
C PRO A 205 15.60 -5.17 -4.16
N GLY A 206 16.83 -4.71 -3.87
CA GLY A 206 17.92 -4.57 -4.85
C GLY A 206 18.19 -3.15 -5.37
N THR A 207 17.37 -2.14 -5.05
CA THR A 207 17.60 -0.75 -5.51
C THR A 207 18.48 0.10 -4.56
N ALA A 208 18.77 -0.38 -3.35
CA ALA A 208 19.51 0.39 -2.34
C ALA A 208 21.05 0.32 -2.47
N GLU A 209 21.60 -0.63 -3.24
CA GLU A 209 23.06 -0.85 -3.34
C GLU A 209 23.74 -0.13 -4.51
N SER A 210 22.99 0.29 -5.55
CA SER A 210 23.58 0.91 -6.75
C SER A 210 24.14 2.32 -6.52
N GLY A 211 23.83 2.98 -5.40
CA GLY A 211 24.29 4.35 -5.12
C GLY A 211 25.58 4.46 -4.30
N ARG A 212 26.11 3.35 -3.76
CA ARG A 212 27.23 3.38 -2.80
C ARG A 212 28.58 2.95 -3.38
N SER A 213 28.61 2.46 -4.63
CA SER A 213 29.83 1.90 -5.26
C SER A 213 30.45 2.76 -6.37
N ASP A 214 29.93 3.95 -6.69
CA ASP A 214 30.47 4.78 -7.79
C ASP A 214 31.43 5.89 -7.32
N GLY A 215 31.71 5.97 -6.01
CA GLY A 215 32.58 6.99 -5.44
C GLY A 215 34.00 6.53 -5.07
N ARG A 216 34.34 5.24 -5.26
CA ARG A 216 35.57 4.67 -4.67
C ARG A 216 36.57 4.03 -5.65
N HIS A 217 36.47 4.32 -6.95
CA HIS A 217 37.47 3.87 -7.94
C HIS A 217 37.98 4.93 -8.92
N ARG A 218 37.77 6.22 -8.64
CA ARG A 218 38.27 7.31 -9.51
C ARG A 218 39.40 8.14 -8.90
N TRP A 219 40.28 7.51 -8.13
CA TRP A 219 41.56 8.11 -7.75
C TRP A 219 42.67 7.08 -7.90
N ALA A 220 43.55 7.37 -8.87
CA ALA A 220 44.87 6.80 -9.09
C ALA A 220 44.96 5.36 -9.65
N ASP A 221 44.87 5.25 -10.97
CA ASP A 221 45.94 4.54 -11.69
C ASP A 221 46.66 5.57 -12.59
N PRO A 222 47.90 5.97 -12.27
CA PRO A 222 48.72 6.68 -13.24
C PRO A 222 49.07 5.72 -14.37
N GLU A 223 48.55 6.04 -15.55
CA GLU A 223 49.01 5.70 -16.89
C GLU A 223 50.40 5.01 -16.93
N VAL A 224 50.39 3.68 -16.80
CA VAL A 224 51.58 2.86 -17.07
C VAL A 224 51.73 2.78 -18.58
N THR A 225 52.57 3.68 -19.10
CA THR A 225 53.08 3.69 -20.47
C THR A 225 53.49 2.27 -20.92
N PRO A 226 52.95 1.73 -22.02
CA PRO A 226 53.39 0.44 -22.54
C PRO A 226 54.82 0.57 -23.10
N MET A 227 55.74 -0.22 -22.56
CA MET A 227 57.11 -0.36 -23.11
C MET A 227 57.09 -1.07 -24.47
N PRO A 228 57.91 -0.64 -25.43
CA PRO A 228 57.98 -1.24 -26.75
C PRO A 228 58.74 -2.57 -26.74
N HIS A 229 58.23 -3.47 -27.59
CA HIS A 229 58.77 -4.73 -28.08
C HIS A 229 60.28 -4.99 -27.89
N ARG A 230 60.60 -6.16 -27.33
CA ARG A 230 61.83 -6.88 -27.63
C ARG A 230 61.47 -8.15 -28.40
N ALA A 231 61.80 -8.13 -29.69
CA ALA A 231 61.85 -9.31 -30.53
C ALA A 231 63.04 -10.19 -30.10
N ALA A 232 62.76 -11.47 -29.85
CA ALA A 232 63.70 -12.59 -29.84
C ALA A 232 62.89 -13.75 -30.40
N ASP A 233 62.94 -14.01 -31.70
CA ASP A 233 64.00 -14.71 -32.42
C ASP A 233 64.12 -16.18 -31.96
N ASP A 234 63.56 -17.05 -32.80
CA ASP A 234 64.18 -18.28 -33.32
C ASP A 234 64.65 -19.38 -32.34
N ARG A 235 63.92 -20.51 -32.31
CA ARG A 235 64.33 -21.80 -32.95
C ARG A 235 63.65 -23.04 -32.37
N ALA A 236 63.08 -23.80 -33.31
CA ALA A 236 63.29 -25.24 -33.56
C ALA A 236 62.72 -26.34 -32.65
N ALA A 237 62.29 -27.40 -33.38
CA ALA A 237 62.16 -28.81 -33.00
C ALA A 237 60.91 -29.19 -32.15
N THR A 238 60.11 -30.21 -32.45
CA THR A 238 60.10 -31.33 -33.41
C THR A 238 58.72 -32.02 -33.30
N PRO A 239 58.22 -32.73 -34.32
CA PRO A 239 57.01 -33.55 -34.20
C PRO A 239 57.33 -34.91 -33.56
N VAL A 240 56.52 -35.35 -32.60
CA VAL A 240 56.54 -36.73 -32.06
C VAL A 240 55.35 -37.49 -32.66
N PRO A 241 55.54 -38.72 -33.18
CA PRO A 241 54.54 -39.46 -33.92
C PRO A 241 53.56 -40.22 -33.01
N ALA A 242 52.47 -40.65 -33.63
CA ALA A 242 51.52 -41.62 -33.14
C ALA A 242 52.18 -42.98 -32.85
N ASP A 243 51.69 -43.70 -31.82
CA ASP A 243 51.17 -45.08 -31.93
C ASP A 243 50.82 -45.68 -30.55
N GLY A 244 49.71 -46.44 -30.51
CA GLY A 244 49.61 -47.68 -29.72
C GLY A 244 48.72 -47.70 -28.47
N VAL A 245 47.46 -48.13 -28.65
CA VAL A 245 46.82 -49.40 -28.19
C VAL A 245 45.31 -49.19 -28.07
#